data_AF-A0A954LNK2-F1
#
_entry.id   AF-A0A954LNK2-F1
#
_cell.length_a   1.000
_cell.length_b   1.000
_cell.length_c   1.000
_cell.angle_alpha   90.00
_cell.angle_beta   90.00
_cell.angle_gamma   90.00
#
_symmetry.space_group_name_H-M   'P 1'
#
loop_
_entity.id
_entity.type
_entity.pdbx_description
1 polymer ?
#
loop_
_entity_poly.entity_id
_entity_poly.type
_entity_poly.pdbx_seq_one_letter_code
_entity_poly.pdbx_strand_id
1 'polypeptide(L)'
;MQFREHSKPPYFNKGDQVRMLRMVGVLVLVVICMKFAADPAMWTWMFPNSGAKKSETKTRSEDVDYSVKVDEGSDLGPDAFRSTRDRSETLPPVQPPAIAQPSPERLLRQANVSRKTTRPTAKVGDFEIRIDPQVLAPVEDDWLEIRRREADAFYSILAKARDIPLKLLEDAGDDRVGYTVLMIDSEQFRGLPVKIRGIIRRIDKVDVSSPEIRQNYKIDSYYVAWMFTESSGDNPYRLICNTIPSDMPLGEPLDVQAQFTGFFFKRQGYRSQGGLHKAPVLIGKHIRWNRPQVSGTATVPQEDGLAPYAISLAVIIAIGLGVMVWRFNVSDKKFGHKHVDHFTSATPTAIQELQDLETTDPNDLFRQMEEDAITAELESEDS
;
A
#
# COMPACT_ATOMS: atom_id res chain seq x y z
N MET A 1 -2.19 -40.68 -71.99
CA MET A 1 -2.04 -40.63 -70.51
C MET A 1 -1.07 -39.50 -70.19
N GLN A 2 -1.57 -38.38 -69.68
CA GLN A 2 -0.73 -37.25 -69.25
C GLN A 2 -0.87 -37.10 -67.73
N PHE A 3 0.25 -37.14 -67.03
CA PHE A 3 0.33 -37.01 -65.58
C PHE A 3 0.07 -35.55 -65.18
N ARG A 4 -0.92 -35.34 -64.30
CA ARG A 4 -1.06 -34.09 -63.54
C ARG A 4 0.06 -34.04 -62.50
N GLU A 5 1.02 -33.14 -62.68
CA GLU A 5 1.98 -32.80 -61.62
C GLU A 5 1.27 -32.04 -60.49
N HIS A 6 1.45 -32.55 -59.27
CA HIS A 6 1.02 -31.89 -58.04
C HIS A 6 1.83 -30.60 -57.80
N SER A 7 1.16 -29.45 -57.78
CA SER A 7 1.74 -28.20 -57.30
C SER A 7 2.07 -28.31 -55.81
N LYS A 8 3.35 -28.21 -55.46
CA LYS A 8 3.77 -28.06 -54.05
C LYS A 8 3.26 -26.71 -53.52
N PRO A 9 2.81 -26.62 -52.26
CA PRO A 9 2.34 -25.36 -51.69
C PRO A 9 3.47 -24.32 -51.71
N PRO A 10 3.15 -23.02 -51.85
CA PRO A 10 4.15 -21.97 -52.00
C PRO A 10 4.93 -21.86 -50.69
N TYR A 11 6.19 -22.29 -50.71
CA TYR A 11 7.10 -22.04 -49.61
C TYR A 11 7.36 -20.53 -49.51
N PHE A 12 7.12 -19.96 -48.33
CA PHE A 12 7.46 -18.56 -48.01
C PHE A 12 8.88 -18.24 -48.46
N ASN A 13 9.02 -17.20 -49.29
CA ASN A 13 10.29 -16.70 -49.76
C ASN A 13 11.20 -16.37 -48.57
N LYS A 14 12.51 -16.64 -48.66
CA LYS A 14 13.48 -16.42 -47.57
C LYS A 14 13.44 -14.96 -47.06
N GLY A 15 13.10 -14.01 -47.94
CA GLY A 15 12.89 -12.61 -47.57
C GLY A 15 11.70 -12.37 -46.64
N ASP A 16 10.58 -13.07 -46.84
CA ASP A 16 9.37 -12.91 -46.02
C ASP A 16 9.45 -13.70 -44.71
N GLN A 17 10.14 -14.84 -44.71
CA GLN A 17 10.47 -15.55 -43.47
C GLN A 17 11.30 -14.68 -42.53
N VAL A 18 12.28 -13.94 -43.07
CA VAL A 18 13.10 -13.01 -42.27
C VAL A 18 12.28 -11.82 -41.77
N ARG A 19 11.31 -11.32 -42.55
CA ARG A 19 10.39 -10.25 -42.11
C ARG A 19 9.48 -10.72 -40.98
N MET A 20 8.87 -11.90 -41.10
CA MET A 20 8.05 -12.48 -40.02
C MET A 20 8.86 -12.76 -38.76
N LEU A 21 10.06 -13.35 -38.88
CA LEU A 21 10.92 -13.62 -37.74
C LEU A 21 11.29 -12.33 -36.99
N ARG A 22 11.49 -11.22 -37.72
CA ARG A 22 11.78 -9.91 -37.12
C ARG A 22 10.56 -9.31 -36.40
N MET A 23 9.35 -9.44 -36.95
CA MET A 23 8.14 -9.00 -36.26
C MET A 23 7.89 -9.79 -34.97
N VAL A 24 8.07 -11.12 -35.02
CA VAL A 24 7.98 -11.97 -33.83
C VAL A 24 9.05 -11.60 -32.81
N GLY A 25 10.28 -11.29 -33.26
CA GLY A 25 11.36 -10.83 -32.38
C GLY A 25 11.04 -9.52 -31.66
N VAL A 26 10.47 -8.54 -32.36
CA VAL A 26 10.01 -7.27 -31.75
C VAL A 26 8.90 -7.53 -30.73
N LEU A 27 7.95 -8.39 -31.06
CA LEU A 27 6.84 -8.73 -30.16
C LEU A 27 7.33 -9.41 -28.87
N VAL A 28 8.27 -10.36 -28.99
CA VAL A 28 8.90 -11.01 -27.83
C VAL A 28 9.66 -10.00 -26.97
N LEU A 29 10.38 -9.06 -27.59
CA LEU A 29 11.09 -8.00 -26.88
C LEU A 29 10.14 -7.09 -26.09
N VAL A 30 9.00 -6.71 -26.67
CA VAL A 30 7.96 -5.91 -25.98
C VAL A 30 7.41 -6.66 -24.76
N VAL A 31 7.13 -7.96 -24.88
CA VAL A 31 6.65 -8.78 -23.76
C VAL A 31 7.69 -8.86 -22.63
N ILE A 32 8.98 -9.00 -22.98
CA ILE A 32 10.08 -8.99 -22.00
C ILE A 32 10.15 -7.64 -21.28
N CYS A 33 10.08 -6.53 -22.01
CA CYS A 33 10.03 -5.19 -21.41
C CYS A 33 8.83 -5.02 -20.48
N MET A 34 7.66 -5.56 -20.85
CA MET A 34 6.45 -5.47 -20.03
C MET A 34 6.57 -6.27 -18.74
N LYS A 35 7.20 -7.47 -18.78
CA LYS A 35 7.46 -8.25 -17.56
C LYS A 35 8.49 -7.58 -16.65
N PHE A 36 9.54 -6.99 -17.23
CA PHE A 36 10.56 -6.25 -16.48
C PHE A 36 9.94 -5.00 -15.82
N ALA A 37 9.07 -4.28 -16.53
CA ALA A 37 8.34 -3.14 -15.99
C ALA A 37 7.28 -3.52 -14.93
N ALA A 38 6.85 -4.79 -14.87
CA ALA A 38 5.89 -5.25 -13.86
C ALA A 38 6.53 -5.55 -12.50
N ASP A 39 7.87 -5.64 -12.42
CA ASP A 39 8.55 -5.88 -11.15
C ASP A 39 8.59 -4.59 -10.29
N PRO A 40 7.91 -4.57 -9.13
CA PRO A 40 7.80 -3.37 -8.29
C PRO A 40 9.15 -2.92 -7.73
N ALA A 41 10.15 -3.81 -7.68
CA ALA A 41 11.50 -3.50 -7.24
C ALA A 41 12.19 -2.41 -8.09
N MET A 42 11.91 -2.34 -9.39
CA MET A 42 12.54 -1.36 -10.29
C MET A 42 11.97 0.06 -10.16
N TRP A 43 10.74 0.16 -9.64
CA TRP A 43 10.04 1.43 -9.48
C TRP A 43 10.30 2.10 -8.13
N THR A 44 10.95 1.41 -7.19
CA THR A 44 11.22 1.93 -5.83
C THR A 44 12.12 3.16 -5.80
N TRP A 45 13.01 3.31 -6.79
CA TRP A 45 13.85 4.50 -6.95
C TRP A 45 13.07 5.71 -7.50
N MET A 46 12.09 5.49 -8.38
CA MET A 46 11.33 6.57 -9.04
C MET A 46 10.14 7.04 -8.20
N PHE A 47 9.53 6.13 -7.44
CA PHE A 47 8.48 6.41 -6.48
C PHE A 47 8.90 5.84 -5.12
N PRO A 48 9.85 6.49 -4.41
CA PRO A 48 10.13 6.11 -3.04
C PRO A 48 8.82 6.17 -2.27
N ASN A 49 8.53 5.09 -1.54
CA ASN A 49 7.25 4.83 -0.90
C ASN A 49 6.98 5.86 0.21
N SER A 50 6.67 7.09 -0.18
CA SER A 50 6.12 8.12 0.66
C SER A 50 4.70 7.68 0.96
N GLY A 51 4.47 7.31 2.22
CA GLY A 51 3.24 6.71 2.70
C GLY A 51 2.00 7.39 2.11
N ALA A 52 1.05 6.55 1.70
CA ALA A 52 -0.25 6.93 1.18
C ALA A 52 -0.85 8.13 1.92
N LYS A 53 -0.68 9.32 1.36
CA LYS A 53 -1.58 10.44 1.60
C LYS A 53 -2.88 10.10 0.88
N LYS A 54 -3.85 9.51 1.59
CA LYS A 54 -5.24 9.71 1.23
C LYS A 54 -5.56 11.19 1.43
N SER A 55 -5.27 12.01 0.42
CA SER A 55 -6.01 13.24 0.23
C SER A 55 -7.41 12.84 -0.21
N GLU A 56 -8.29 12.61 0.75
CA GLU A 56 -9.72 12.74 0.49
C GLU A 56 -10.00 14.22 0.22
N THR A 57 -10.11 14.53 -1.07
CA THR A 57 -10.79 15.72 -1.57
C THR A 57 -12.20 15.71 -0.98
N LYS A 58 -12.43 16.59 0.00
CA LYS A 58 -13.74 16.86 0.60
C LYS A 58 -14.63 17.53 -0.45
N THR A 59 -15.27 16.74 -1.30
CA THR A 59 -16.47 17.19 -2.01
C THR A 59 -17.60 17.23 -0.99
N ARG A 60 -18.00 18.45 -0.63
CA ARG A 60 -19.19 18.76 0.15
C ARG A 60 -20.40 18.11 -0.52
N SER A 61 -20.80 16.94 -0.02
CA SER A 61 -22.12 16.36 -0.27
C SER A 61 -23.02 16.84 0.87
N GLU A 62 -24.18 17.36 0.49
CA GLU A 62 -25.25 17.74 1.41
C GLU A 62 -25.70 16.52 2.21
N ASP A 63 -25.84 16.70 3.52
CA ASP A 63 -26.38 15.71 4.45
C ASP A 63 -27.77 15.27 3.98
N VAL A 64 -27.86 14.08 3.38
CA VAL A 64 -29.12 13.37 3.23
C VAL A 64 -29.36 12.60 4.52
N ASP A 65 -30.34 13.05 5.29
CA ASP A 65 -30.81 12.41 6.52
C ASP A 65 -31.59 11.13 6.16
N TYR A 66 -31.00 9.97 6.45
CA TYR A 66 -31.63 8.66 6.24
C TYR A 66 -32.48 8.20 7.43
N SER A 67 -32.75 9.07 8.40
CA SER A 67 -33.64 8.71 9.51
C SER A 67 -35.10 8.73 9.06
N VAL A 68 -35.73 7.56 9.08
CA VAL A 68 -37.18 7.42 8.86
C VAL A 68 -37.89 8.05 10.05
N LYS A 69 -38.47 9.24 9.86
CA LYS A 69 -39.36 9.85 10.84
C LYS A 69 -40.67 9.07 10.84
N VAL A 70 -40.92 8.37 11.95
CA VAL A 70 -42.18 7.66 12.19
C VAL A 70 -43.17 8.70 12.72
N ASP A 71 -44.09 9.13 11.86
CA ASP A 71 -45.22 9.97 12.30
C ASP A 71 -46.21 9.09 13.08
N GLU A 72 -46.30 9.33 14.39
CA GLU A 72 -47.35 8.78 15.25
C GLU A 72 -48.71 9.36 14.82
N GLY A 73 -49.39 8.71 13.88
CA GLY A 73 -50.78 9.05 13.55
C GLY A 73 -51.27 8.73 12.15
N SER A 74 -50.47 8.12 11.26
CA SER A 74 -50.99 7.71 9.95
C SER A 74 -51.61 6.32 10.00
N ASP A 75 -52.91 6.25 9.69
CA ASP A 75 -53.63 5.01 9.43
C ASP A 75 -52.94 4.25 8.28
N LEU A 76 -52.62 2.98 8.53
CA LEU A 76 -51.98 2.11 7.56
C LEU A 76 -52.91 1.92 6.35
N GLY A 77 -52.34 2.03 5.15
CA GLY A 77 -53.07 1.68 3.93
C GLY A 77 -53.50 0.20 3.92
N PRO A 78 -54.53 -0.17 3.14
CA PRO A 78 -55.18 -1.48 3.20
C PRO A 78 -54.28 -2.69 2.94
N ASP A 79 -53.07 -2.49 2.41
CA ASP A 79 -52.09 -3.55 2.11
C ASP A 79 -50.83 -3.50 3.02
N ALA A 80 -50.82 -2.68 4.07
CA ALA A 80 -49.67 -2.55 4.98
C ALA A 80 -49.90 -3.26 6.32
N PHE A 81 -49.12 -4.31 6.59
CA PHE A 81 -49.13 -5.02 7.87
C PHE A 81 -47.90 -4.68 8.71
N ARG A 82 -48.08 -4.45 10.03
CA ARG A 82 -46.98 -4.32 11.00
C ARG A 82 -46.62 -5.71 11.53
N SER A 83 -45.37 -6.13 11.34
CA SER A 83 -44.88 -7.34 12.02
C SER A 83 -44.51 -7.01 13.46
N THR A 84 -45.47 -7.11 14.37
CA THR A 84 -45.13 -7.23 15.79
C THR A 84 -44.60 -8.64 16.00
N ARG A 85 -43.29 -8.79 16.21
CA ARG A 85 -42.72 -10.04 16.73
C ARG A 85 -43.20 -10.19 18.17
N ASP A 86 -44.36 -10.82 18.34
CA ASP A 86 -44.74 -11.42 19.59
C ASP A 86 -44.45 -12.92 19.54
N ARG A 87 -43.99 -13.42 20.68
CA ARG A 87 -43.95 -14.81 21.12
C ARG A 87 -42.86 -15.74 20.57
N SER A 88 -41.99 -16.08 21.51
CA SER A 88 -41.69 -17.46 21.92
C SER A 88 -41.93 -18.56 20.87
N GLU A 89 -40.97 -18.74 19.96
CA GLU A 89 -40.74 -20.05 19.34
C GLU A 89 -39.23 -20.28 19.22
N THR A 90 -38.81 -21.37 19.86
CA THR A 90 -37.46 -21.92 19.89
C THR A 90 -37.10 -22.44 18.51
N LEU A 91 -36.19 -21.77 17.81
CA LEU A 91 -35.46 -22.33 16.67
C LEU A 91 -33.98 -22.52 17.05
N PRO A 92 -33.35 -23.66 16.72
CA PRO A 92 -31.96 -23.91 17.07
C PRO A 92 -31.02 -22.95 16.32
N PRO A 93 -29.94 -22.47 16.97
CA PRO A 93 -29.05 -21.50 16.36
C PRO A 93 -28.26 -22.11 15.20
N VAL A 94 -28.45 -21.57 14.00
CA VAL A 94 -27.58 -21.80 12.85
C VAL A 94 -26.24 -21.12 13.15
N GLN A 95 -25.21 -21.92 13.41
CA GLN A 95 -23.83 -21.44 13.60
C GLN A 95 -23.25 -20.95 12.26
N PRO A 96 -22.71 -19.72 12.19
CA PRO A 96 -21.84 -19.31 11.09
C PRO A 96 -20.58 -20.18 11.04
N PRO A 97 -19.98 -20.42 9.86
CA PRO A 97 -18.79 -21.26 9.74
C PRO A 97 -17.64 -20.71 10.59
N ALA A 98 -17.08 -21.58 11.43
CA ALA A 98 -16.01 -21.29 12.36
C ALA A 98 -14.73 -20.86 11.63
N ILE A 99 -14.52 -19.55 11.49
CA ILE A 99 -13.17 -19.00 11.52
C ILE A 99 -12.68 -19.23 12.95
N ALA A 100 -11.72 -20.12 13.11
CA ALA A 100 -11.20 -20.57 14.40
C ALA A 100 -10.73 -19.38 15.25
N GLN A 101 -11.63 -18.86 16.09
CA GLN A 101 -11.25 -18.04 17.24
C GLN A 101 -10.39 -18.96 18.12
N PRO A 102 -9.15 -18.58 18.47
CA PRO A 102 -8.32 -19.41 19.32
C PRO A 102 -9.04 -19.60 20.65
N SER A 103 -9.26 -20.87 21.02
CA SER A 103 -9.95 -21.25 22.25
C SER A 103 -9.37 -20.49 23.46
N PRO A 104 -10.19 -20.10 24.45
CA PRO A 104 -9.71 -19.42 25.66
C PRO A 104 -8.58 -20.20 26.37
N GLU A 105 -8.60 -21.53 26.27
CA GLU A 105 -7.53 -22.40 26.77
C GLU A 105 -6.18 -22.21 26.07
N ARG A 106 -6.16 -21.82 24.79
CA ARG A 106 -4.93 -21.56 24.04
C ARG A 106 -4.31 -20.22 24.42
N LEU A 107 -5.15 -19.20 24.68
CA LEU A 107 -4.72 -17.92 25.25
C LEU A 107 -4.22 -18.10 26.69
N LEU A 108 -4.91 -18.90 27.50
CA LEU A 108 -4.47 -19.27 28.85
C LEU A 108 -3.20 -20.13 28.82
N ARG A 109 -2.99 -21.00 27.82
CA ARG A 109 -1.73 -21.73 27.65
C ARG A 109 -0.58 -20.82 27.22
N GLN A 110 -0.80 -19.82 26.36
CA GLN A 110 0.22 -18.81 26.06
C GLN A 110 0.54 -17.96 27.31
N ALA A 111 -0.47 -17.56 28.08
CA ALA A 111 -0.29 -16.88 29.37
C ALA A 111 0.40 -17.78 30.42
N ASN A 112 0.14 -19.09 30.41
CA ASN A 112 0.74 -20.06 31.34
C ASN A 112 2.16 -20.47 30.95
N VAL A 113 2.52 -20.45 29.67
CA VAL A 113 3.92 -20.56 29.21
C VAL A 113 4.70 -19.30 29.63
N SER A 114 4.05 -18.13 29.69
CA SER A 114 4.62 -16.91 30.27
C SER A 114 4.72 -16.94 31.81
N ARG A 115 3.98 -17.83 32.49
CA ARG A 115 3.98 -17.96 33.96
C ARG A 115 5.28 -18.55 34.54
N LYS A 116 6.19 -19.01 33.68
CA LYS A 116 7.57 -19.41 34.03
C LYS A 116 8.59 -18.32 33.70
N THR A 117 8.18 -17.05 33.68
CA THR A 117 9.12 -15.95 33.77
C THR A 117 9.49 -15.77 35.23
N THR A 118 10.74 -16.07 35.54
CA THR A 118 11.42 -15.61 36.74
C THR A 118 11.15 -14.12 36.85
N ARG A 119 10.21 -13.72 37.73
CA ARG A 119 10.02 -12.30 38.09
C ARG A 119 11.40 -11.77 38.42
N PRO A 120 11.92 -10.74 37.76
CA PRO A 120 13.25 -10.24 38.06
C PRO A 120 13.23 -9.69 39.48
N THR A 121 13.66 -10.51 40.44
CA THR A 121 14.16 -10.08 41.75
C THR A 121 15.53 -9.45 41.55
N ALA A 122 15.60 -8.44 40.70
CA ALA A 122 16.83 -7.71 40.43
C ALA A 122 17.01 -6.67 41.55
N LYS A 123 17.37 -7.13 42.76
CA LYS A 123 18.21 -6.31 43.63
C LYS A 123 19.59 -6.33 42.98
N VAL A 124 19.98 -5.23 42.36
CA VAL A 124 21.33 -5.05 41.81
C VAL A 124 21.98 -3.95 42.63
N GLY A 125 22.78 -4.36 43.61
CA GLY A 125 23.29 -3.46 44.65
C GLY A 125 22.17 -2.95 45.56
N ASP A 126 22.19 -1.65 45.87
CA ASP A 126 21.27 -0.99 46.81
C ASP A 126 19.94 -0.57 46.18
N PHE A 127 19.77 -0.71 44.86
CA PHE A 127 18.57 -0.26 44.17
C PHE A 127 17.53 -1.38 44.07
N GLU A 128 16.39 -1.17 44.74
CA GLU A 128 15.22 -2.04 44.61
C GLU A 128 14.31 -1.56 43.48
N ILE A 129 14.24 -2.34 42.39
CA ILE A 129 13.43 -2.02 41.20
C ILE A 129 11.93 -2.23 41.46
N ARG A 130 11.55 -3.05 42.44
CA ARG A 130 10.14 -3.34 42.75
C ARG A 130 9.45 -2.12 43.36
N ILE A 131 8.25 -1.82 42.88
CA ILE A 131 7.37 -0.84 43.52
C ILE A 131 6.65 -1.52 44.69
N ASP A 132 6.56 -0.83 45.83
CA ASP A 132 5.80 -1.31 46.98
C ASP A 132 4.31 -1.44 46.61
N PRO A 133 3.69 -2.61 46.76
CA PRO A 133 2.26 -2.80 46.48
C PRO A 133 1.35 -1.82 47.24
N GLN A 134 1.73 -1.36 48.44
CA GLN A 134 0.92 -0.42 49.22
C GLN A 134 0.79 0.94 48.52
N VAL A 135 1.85 1.38 47.84
CA VAL A 135 1.84 2.62 47.05
C VAL A 135 0.87 2.51 45.87
N LEU A 136 0.64 1.30 45.35
CA LEU A 136 -0.22 1.05 44.20
C LEU A 136 -1.68 0.77 44.57
N ALA A 137 -1.99 0.58 45.86
CA ALA A 137 -3.33 0.29 46.35
C ALA A 137 -4.42 1.30 45.91
N PRO A 138 -4.18 2.64 45.86
CA PRO A 138 -5.21 3.58 45.46
C PRO A 138 -5.42 3.68 43.94
N VAL A 139 -4.60 3.00 43.12
CA VAL A 139 -4.61 3.11 41.66
C VAL A 139 -5.76 2.32 41.05
N GLU A 140 -6.56 2.98 40.21
CA GLU A 140 -7.71 2.43 39.50
C GLU A 140 -7.56 2.60 38.00
N ASP A 141 -7.91 1.60 37.21
CA ASP A 141 -7.89 1.72 35.76
C ASP A 141 -9.08 2.52 35.21
N ASP A 142 -9.00 2.88 33.92
CA ASP A 142 -10.09 3.39 33.07
C ASP A 142 -10.61 4.79 33.35
N TRP A 143 -9.93 5.55 34.21
CA TRP A 143 -10.19 6.97 34.39
C TRP A 143 -9.48 7.82 33.35
N LEU A 144 -10.05 8.98 33.00
CA LEU A 144 -9.48 9.90 32.01
C LEU A 144 -8.21 10.59 32.51
N GLU A 145 -8.13 10.85 33.80
CA GLU A 145 -7.04 11.60 34.44
C GLU A 145 -6.42 10.81 35.59
N ILE A 146 -5.23 11.24 36.03
CA ILE A 146 -4.63 10.77 37.27
C ILE A 146 -5.42 11.41 38.41
N ARG A 147 -6.10 10.59 39.21
CA ARG A 147 -6.97 11.10 40.28
C ARG A 147 -6.13 11.68 41.40
N ARG A 148 -6.70 12.58 42.20
CA ARG A 148 -6.02 13.16 43.38
C ARG A 148 -5.50 12.08 44.35
N ARG A 149 -6.29 11.03 44.57
CA ARG A 149 -5.91 9.84 45.38
C ARG A 149 -4.76 9.01 44.80
N GLU A 150 -4.50 9.13 43.50
CA GLU A 150 -3.41 8.43 42.81
C GLU A 150 -2.15 9.30 42.69
N ALA A 151 -2.23 10.59 43.04
CA ALA A 151 -1.15 11.54 42.84
C ALA A 151 0.13 11.11 43.57
N ASP A 152 0.01 10.67 44.82
CA ASP A 152 1.17 10.20 45.59
C ASP A 152 1.81 8.95 44.97
N ALA A 153 0.98 7.99 44.52
CA ALA A 153 1.46 6.81 43.80
C ALA A 153 2.19 7.19 42.50
N PHE A 154 1.61 8.13 41.75
CA PHE A 154 2.17 8.61 40.50
C PHE A 154 3.53 9.30 40.71
N TYR A 155 3.59 10.30 41.60
CA TYR A 155 4.81 11.07 41.83
C TYR A 155 5.89 10.27 42.56
N SER A 156 5.52 9.33 43.43
CA SER A 156 6.50 8.43 44.05
C SER A 156 7.15 7.49 43.05
N ILE A 157 6.40 6.93 42.09
CA ILE A 157 6.96 6.10 41.01
C ILE A 157 7.83 6.94 40.09
N LEU A 158 7.40 8.16 39.75
CA LEU A 158 8.17 9.07 38.91
C LEU A 158 9.48 9.52 39.60
N ALA A 159 9.46 9.77 40.91
CA ALA A 159 10.65 10.05 41.70
C ALA A 159 11.57 8.83 41.79
N LYS A 160 11.00 7.65 42.03
CA LYS A 160 11.76 6.39 42.05
C LYS A 160 12.42 6.10 40.69
N ALA A 161 11.71 6.31 39.60
CA ALA A 161 12.26 6.15 38.25
C ALA A 161 13.42 7.12 37.99
N ARG A 162 13.33 8.38 38.45
CA ARG A 162 14.44 9.36 38.39
C ARG A 162 15.69 8.86 39.10
N ASP A 163 15.54 8.29 40.28
CA ASP A 163 16.64 7.94 41.17
C ASP A 163 17.35 6.63 40.75
N ILE A 164 16.64 5.71 40.08
CA ILE A 164 17.23 4.47 39.56
C ILE A 164 18.19 4.77 38.38
N PRO A 165 19.38 4.14 38.31
CA PRO A 165 20.25 4.24 37.13
C PRO A 165 19.55 3.76 35.85
N LEU A 166 19.66 4.52 34.75
CA LEU A 166 18.92 4.22 33.51
C LEU A 166 19.19 2.81 32.99
N LYS A 167 20.47 2.40 32.95
CA LYS A 167 20.88 1.07 32.50
C LYS A 167 20.22 -0.04 33.33
N LEU A 168 20.11 0.16 34.64
CA LEU A 168 19.50 -0.81 35.54
C LEU A 168 18.01 -0.99 35.25
N LEU A 169 17.29 0.12 35.04
CA LEU A 169 15.88 0.09 34.68
C LEU A 169 15.67 -0.62 33.33
N GLU A 170 16.54 -0.37 32.36
CA GLU A 170 16.50 -0.98 31.03
C GLU A 170 16.83 -2.47 31.01
N ASP A 171 17.74 -2.91 31.86
CA ASP A 171 18.11 -4.32 32.02
C ASP A 171 17.00 -5.10 32.73
N ALA A 172 16.25 -4.44 33.61
CA ALA A 172 15.11 -5.05 34.31
C ALA A 172 13.80 -5.05 33.51
N GLY A 173 13.69 -4.21 32.48
CA GLY A 173 12.48 -4.10 31.66
C GLY A 173 12.22 -5.34 30.81
N ASP A 174 11.04 -5.94 30.95
CA ASP A 174 10.61 -7.06 30.11
C ASP A 174 10.10 -6.54 28.76
N ASP A 175 10.69 -7.00 27.67
CA ASP A 175 10.34 -6.63 26.28
C ASP A 175 9.34 -7.60 25.64
N ARG A 176 8.95 -8.67 26.33
CA ARG A 176 7.95 -9.65 25.87
C ARG A 176 6.52 -9.27 26.25
N VAL A 177 6.37 -8.29 27.14
CA VAL A 177 5.06 -7.81 27.59
C VAL A 177 4.49 -6.85 26.54
N GLY A 178 3.64 -7.39 25.66
CA GLY A 178 3.01 -6.64 24.58
C GLY A 178 1.80 -5.81 25.00
N TYR A 179 1.32 -4.97 24.08
CA TYR A 179 0.19 -4.04 24.29
C TYR A 179 -1.05 -4.76 24.83
N THR A 180 -1.47 -5.83 24.15
CA THR A 180 -2.69 -6.58 24.48
C THR A 180 -2.66 -7.13 25.91
N VAL A 181 -1.50 -7.58 26.39
CA VAL A 181 -1.37 -8.14 27.74
C VAL A 181 -1.60 -7.06 28.79
N LEU A 182 -1.00 -5.88 28.63
CA LEU A 182 -1.23 -4.74 29.53
C LEU A 182 -2.67 -4.23 29.51
N MET A 183 -3.36 -4.45 28.40
CA MET A 183 -4.75 -4.05 28.23
C MET A 183 -5.74 -5.10 28.77
N ILE A 184 -5.38 -6.38 28.88
CA ILE A 184 -6.27 -7.42 29.41
C ILE A 184 -5.99 -7.68 30.89
N ASP A 185 -4.72 -7.85 31.26
CA ASP A 185 -4.27 -8.30 32.58
C ASP A 185 -3.60 -7.17 33.39
N SER A 186 -4.06 -5.93 33.25
CA SER A 186 -3.43 -4.72 33.80
C SER A 186 -3.03 -4.83 35.28
N GLU A 187 -3.90 -5.37 36.13
CA GLU A 187 -3.65 -5.51 37.57
C GLU A 187 -2.40 -6.35 37.88
N GLN A 188 -2.14 -7.41 37.11
CA GLN A 188 -1.01 -8.31 37.34
C GLN A 188 0.34 -7.69 36.97
N PHE A 189 0.32 -6.73 36.05
CA PHE A 189 1.52 -6.06 35.52
C PHE A 189 1.81 -4.71 36.19
N ARG A 190 0.92 -4.24 37.08
CA ARG A 190 1.08 -2.96 37.76
C ARG A 190 2.38 -2.91 38.58
N GLY A 191 3.16 -1.87 38.38
CA GLY A 191 4.46 -1.66 39.02
C GLY A 191 5.61 -2.49 38.42
N LEU A 192 5.38 -3.28 37.37
CA LEU A 192 6.45 -4.03 36.71
C LEU A 192 7.14 -3.18 35.64
N PRO A 193 8.47 -3.28 35.51
CA PRO A 193 9.21 -2.60 34.45
C PRO A 193 8.94 -3.27 33.10
N VAL A 194 8.50 -2.49 32.12
CA VAL A 194 8.21 -2.91 30.75
C VAL A 194 9.07 -2.10 29.80
N LYS A 195 9.67 -2.78 28.82
CA LYS A 195 10.49 -2.16 27.77
C LYS A 195 9.75 -2.22 26.45
N ILE A 196 9.56 -1.06 25.81
CA ILE A 196 8.89 -0.94 24.51
C ILE A 196 9.72 -0.17 23.51
N ARG A 197 9.50 -0.44 22.22
CA ARG A 197 10.10 0.27 21.09
C ARG A 197 9.00 0.64 20.11
N GLY A 198 9.05 1.85 19.58
CA GLY A 198 8.02 2.35 18.68
C GLY A 198 8.33 3.73 18.14
N ILE A 199 7.30 4.33 17.55
CA ILE A 199 7.33 5.67 16.96
C ILE A 199 6.59 6.61 17.89
N ILE A 200 7.27 7.65 18.36
CA ILE A 200 6.65 8.73 19.12
C ILE A 200 6.06 9.74 18.15
N ARG A 201 4.76 10.04 18.31
CA ARG A 201 4.03 11.01 17.48
C ARG A 201 3.75 12.35 18.15
N ARG A 202 3.91 12.42 19.47
CA ARG A 202 3.66 13.62 20.26
C ARG A 202 4.48 13.58 21.55
N ILE A 203 5.07 14.70 21.94
CA ILE A 203 5.71 14.89 23.24
C ILE A 203 5.31 16.25 23.82
N ASP A 204 4.66 16.25 24.97
CA ASP A 204 4.34 17.48 25.70
C ASP A 204 5.21 17.58 26.96
N LYS A 205 5.60 18.80 27.31
CA LYS A 205 6.16 19.10 28.63
C LYS A 205 5.02 19.54 29.55
N VAL A 206 4.97 18.98 30.75
CA VAL A 206 3.99 19.32 31.78
C VAL A 206 4.73 19.83 33.01
N ASP A 207 4.43 21.07 33.40
CA ASP A 207 4.97 21.68 34.61
C ASP A 207 4.06 21.36 35.81
N VAL A 208 4.67 21.02 36.94
CA VAL A 208 3.97 20.68 38.18
C VAL A 208 3.59 21.95 38.92
N SER A 209 2.30 22.31 38.89
CA SER A 209 1.83 23.55 39.52
C SER A 209 1.78 23.49 41.05
N SER A 210 1.61 22.30 41.65
CA SER A 210 1.45 22.16 43.10
C SER A 210 2.80 22.33 43.83
N PRO A 211 2.95 23.33 44.73
CA PRO A 211 4.18 23.53 45.49
C PRO A 211 4.53 22.35 46.41
N GLU A 212 3.53 21.72 47.01
CA GLU A 212 3.69 20.57 47.92
C GLU A 212 4.34 19.38 47.21
N ILE A 213 3.88 19.07 45.98
CA ILE A 213 4.43 17.99 45.18
C ILE A 213 5.88 18.29 44.78
N ARG A 214 6.17 19.52 44.36
CA ARG A 214 7.54 19.93 44.01
C ARG A 214 8.49 19.76 45.20
N GLN A 215 8.07 20.16 46.39
CA GLN A 215 8.89 20.04 47.60
C GLN A 215 9.07 18.57 48.03
N ASN A 216 8.01 17.79 48.05
CA ASN A 216 8.03 16.42 48.56
C ASN A 216 8.77 15.46 47.62
N TYR A 217 8.55 15.58 46.31
CA TYR A 217 9.10 14.64 45.32
C TYR A 217 10.29 15.20 44.54
N LYS A 218 10.57 16.52 44.64
CA LYS A 218 11.62 17.22 43.89
C LYS A 218 11.44 17.09 42.37
N ILE A 219 10.20 17.29 41.91
CA ILE A 219 9.80 17.19 40.50
C ILE A 219 9.11 18.49 40.10
N ASP A 220 9.79 19.30 39.29
CA ASP A 220 9.24 20.57 38.77
C ASP A 220 8.47 20.40 37.46
N SER A 221 8.92 19.47 36.62
CA SER A 221 8.29 19.17 35.34
C SER A 221 8.55 17.72 34.93
N TYR A 222 7.71 17.22 34.03
CA TYR A 222 7.85 15.92 33.40
C TYR A 222 7.37 15.99 31.95
N TYR A 223 7.70 14.96 31.17
CA TYR A 223 7.33 14.86 29.77
C TYR A 223 6.29 13.76 29.59
N VAL A 224 5.32 14.00 28.71
CA VAL A 224 4.30 13.05 28.31
C VAL A 224 4.47 12.77 26.82
N ALA A 225 4.84 11.55 26.47
CA ALA A 225 4.99 11.13 25.08
C ALA A 225 3.94 10.10 24.69
N TRP A 226 3.50 10.16 23.44
CA TRP A 226 2.56 9.20 22.85
C TRP A 226 3.29 8.35 21.83
N MET A 227 3.50 7.07 22.18
CA MET A 227 4.26 6.12 21.37
C MET A 227 3.34 5.06 20.76
N PHE A 228 3.56 4.76 19.49
CA PHE A 228 2.86 3.72 18.75
C PHE A 228 3.84 2.59 18.45
N THR A 229 3.44 1.37 18.76
CA THR A 229 4.24 0.17 18.48
C THR A 229 3.56 -0.62 17.38
N GLU A 230 4.30 -1.50 16.71
CA GLU A 230 3.72 -2.44 15.74
C GLU A 230 2.57 -3.25 16.35
N SER A 231 2.73 -3.69 17.60
CA SER A 231 1.72 -4.49 18.32
C SER A 231 0.47 -3.73 18.74
N SER A 232 0.53 -2.40 18.83
CA SER A 232 -0.57 -1.57 19.34
C SER A 232 -1.45 -0.98 18.23
N GLY A 233 -1.01 -1.08 16.97
CA GLY A 233 -1.70 -0.51 15.81
C GLY A 233 -1.93 1.00 16.00
N ASP A 234 -3.19 1.42 15.89
CA ASP A 234 -3.60 2.83 16.07
C ASP A 234 -3.77 3.24 17.53
N ASN A 235 -3.49 2.35 18.49
CA ASN A 235 -3.57 2.68 19.90
C ASN A 235 -2.18 3.04 20.45
N PRO A 236 -2.05 4.15 21.19
CA PRO A 236 -0.78 4.57 21.75
C PRO A 236 -0.52 3.95 23.12
N TYR A 237 0.75 3.96 23.49
CA TYR A 237 1.23 3.98 24.87
C TYR A 237 1.38 5.43 25.32
N ARG A 238 0.93 5.72 26.55
CA ARG A 238 1.21 6.99 27.19
C ARG A 238 2.45 6.85 28.07
N LEU A 239 3.52 7.49 27.65
CA LEU A 239 4.80 7.47 28.33
C LEU A 239 4.95 8.72 29.18
N ILE A 240 5.39 8.55 30.41
CA ILE A 240 5.63 9.66 31.34
C ILE A 240 7.06 9.54 31.84
N CYS A 241 7.86 10.59 31.68
CA CYS A 241 9.26 10.54 32.08
C CYS A 241 9.82 11.86 32.61
N ASN A 242 10.88 11.76 33.41
CA ASN A 242 11.53 12.93 34.00
C ASN A 242 12.35 13.73 32.98
N THR A 243 13.01 13.02 32.05
CA THR A 243 13.95 13.65 31.11
C THR A 243 13.78 13.09 29.71
N ILE A 244 14.06 13.92 28.72
CA ILE A 244 14.19 13.53 27.31
C ILE A 244 15.57 13.98 26.80
N PRO A 245 16.06 13.42 25.69
CA PRO A 245 17.26 13.93 25.03
C PRO A 245 17.09 15.42 24.69
N SER A 246 18.09 16.26 24.94
CA SER A 246 17.99 17.72 24.83
C SER A 246 17.73 18.22 23.40
N ASP A 247 18.04 17.37 22.44
CA ASP A 247 17.90 17.52 20.99
C ASP A 247 16.57 16.98 20.46
N MET A 248 15.76 16.33 21.29
CA MET A 248 14.47 15.75 20.88
C MET A 248 13.41 16.85 20.72
N PRO A 249 12.68 16.90 19.59
CA PRO A 249 11.63 17.88 19.37
C PRO A 249 10.43 17.65 20.30
N LEU A 250 9.76 18.74 20.66
CA LEU A 250 8.52 18.75 21.44
C LEU A 250 7.33 19.11 20.53
N GLY A 251 6.13 18.75 20.99
CA GLY A 251 4.86 19.00 20.32
C GLY A 251 4.35 17.83 19.48
N GLU A 252 3.45 18.13 18.56
CA GLU A 252 2.91 17.24 17.53
C GLU A 252 2.80 18.01 16.20
N PRO A 253 2.96 17.36 15.03
CA PRO A 253 3.24 15.94 14.82
C PRO A 253 4.74 15.62 14.92
N LEU A 254 5.06 14.46 15.47
CA LEU A 254 6.40 13.87 15.48
C LEU A 254 6.41 12.53 14.73
N ASP A 255 7.60 12.14 14.27
CA ASP A 255 7.84 10.81 13.72
C ASP A 255 9.24 10.36 14.15
N VAL A 256 9.34 9.97 15.43
CA VAL A 256 10.63 9.68 16.06
C VAL A 256 10.67 8.25 16.57
N GLN A 257 11.56 7.43 16.00
CA GLN A 257 11.80 6.10 16.51
C GLN A 257 12.54 6.16 17.85
N ALA A 258 11.95 5.57 18.88
CA ALA A 258 12.47 5.63 20.23
C ALA A 258 12.22 4.35 21.00
N GLN A 259 12.99 4.19 22.06
CA GLN A 259 12.86 3.13 23.04
C GLN A 259 12.53 3.73 24.40
N PHE A 260 11.66 3.05 25.14
CA PHE A 260 11.26 3.45 26.47
C PHE A 260 11.23 2.27 27.42
N THR A 261 11.74 2.47 28.64
CA THR A 261 11.58 1.50 29.72
C THR A 261 11.01 2.21 30.95
N GLY A 262 9.92 1.67 31.49
CA GLY A 262 9.24 2.26 32.62
C GLY A 262 8.31 1.28 33.32
N PHE A 263 7.87 1.63 34.52
CA PHE A 263 6.90 0.88 35.28
C PHE A 263 5.50 1.04 34.69
N PHE A 264 4.81 -0.07 34.47
CA PHE A 264 3.40 -0.01 34.10
C PHE A 264 2.56 0.49 35.27
N PHE A 265 1.86 1.60 35.07
CA PHE A 265 1.10 2.27 36.13
C PHE A 265 -0.37 1.88 36.14
N LYS A 266 -1.05 2.05 35.01
CA LYS A 266 -2.48 1.76 34.86
C LYS A 266 -2.88 1.78 33.40
N ARG A 267 -4.11 1.34 33.12
CA ARG A 267 -4.82 1.69 31.88
C ARG A 267 -5.55 3.01 32.11
N GLN A 268 -5.35 3.98 31.24
CA GLN A 268 -5.93 5.31 31.37
C GLN A 268 -6.74 5.69 30.13
N GLY A 269 -7.91 6.30 30.35
CA GLY A 269 -8.73 6.84 29.29
C GLY A 269 -8.09 8.06 28.63
N TYR A 270 -8.30 8.24 27.32
CA TYR A 270 -7.94 9.46 26.61
C TYR A 270 -8.97 9.74 25.51
N ARG A 271 -9.11 11.03 25.17
CA ARG A 271 -10.01 11.46 24.09
C ARG A 271 -9.24 11.47 22.77
N SER A 272 -9.82 10.85 21.76
CA SER A 272 -9.39 10.92 20.36
C SER A 272 -10.53 11.51 19.51
N GLN A 273 -10.28 11.77 18.23
CA GLN A 273 -11.34 12.17 17.29
C GLN A 273 -12.43 11.10 17.15
N GLY A 274 -12.08 9.81 17.37
CA GLY A 274 -13.00 8.68 17.33
C GLY A 274 -13.73 8.39 18.65
N GLY A 275 -13.58 9.26 19.66
CA GLY A 275 -14.25 9.14 20.95
C GLY A 275 -13.30 8.81 22.10
N LEU A 276 -13.82 8.10 23.11
CA LEU A 276 -13.05 7.75 24.30
C LEU A 276 -12.35 6.42 24.13
N HIS A 277 -11.02 6.43 24.20
CA HIS A 277 -10.16 5.26 24.11
C HIS A 277 -9.37 5.06 25.40
N LYS A 278 -8.60 3.98 25.46
CA LYS A 278 -7.78 3.61 26.62
C LYS A 278 -6.36 3.31 26.16
N ALA A 279 -5.39 3.72 26.96
CA ALA A 279 -3.96 3.49 26.70
C ALA A 279 -3.27 2.97 27.96
N PRO A 280 -2.29 2.06 27.82
CA PRO A 280 -1.39 1.72 28.91
C PRO A 280 -0.48 2.92 29.24
N VAL A 281 -0.33 3.21 30.54
CA VAL A 281 0.53 4.27 31.04
C VAL A 281 1.82 3.66 31.58
N LEU A 282 2.96 4.10 31.07
CA LEU A 282 4.28 3.72 31.55
C LEU A 282 4.98 4.94 32.16
N ILE A 283 5.55 4.77 33.36
CA ILE A 283 6.29 5.82 34.07
C ILE A 283 7.77 5.40 34.14
N GLY A 284 8.66 6.20 33.58
CA GLY A 284 10.07 5.87 33.46
C GLY A 284 10.97 7.09 33.62
N LYS A 285 12.28 6.88 33.44
CA LYS A 285 13.27 7.93 33.66
C LYS A 285 13.52 8.80 32.43
N HIS A 286 13.75 8.13 31.29
CA HIS A 286 14.30 8.74 30.09
C HIS A 286 13.80 8.03 28.84
N ILE A 287 13.55 8.81 27.77
CA ILE A 287 13.27 8.29 26.43
C ILE A 287 14.59 8.14 25.69
N ARG A 288 14.91 6.94 25.20
CA ARG A 288 16.05 6.77 24.29
C ARG A 288 15.62 7.09 22.87
N TRP A 289 16.19 8.16 22.32
CA TRP A 289 16.04 8.46 20.91
C TRP A 289 16.94 7.53 20.10
N ASN A 290 16.33 6.58 19.41
CA ASN A 290 17.01 5.79 18.41
C ASN A 290 17.04 6.62 17.13
N ARG A 291 17.93 7.60 17.06
CA ARG A 291 18.28 8.18 15.76
C ARG A 291 18.64 7.00 14.87
N PRO A 292 18.07 6.90 13.65
CA PRO A 292 18.64 6.00 12.66
C PRO A 292 20.13 6.29 12.68
N GLN A 293 20.92 5.32 13.11
CA GLN A 293 22.34 5.36 12.81
C GLN A 293 22.30 5.38 11.28
N VAL A 294 22.47 6.56 10.70
CA VAL A 294 23.04 6.66 9.36
C VAL A 294 24.36 5.96 9.60
N SER A 295 24.43 4.65 9.36
CA SER A 295 25.63 3.84 9.53
C SER A 295 26.68 4.60 8.76
N GLY A 296 27.51 5.30 9.52
CA GLY A 296 28.12 6.54 9.05
C GLY A 296 28.86 6.22 7.79
N THR A 297 28.45 6.80 6.66
CA THR A 297 29.05 6.53 5.35
C THR A 297 29.77 5.20 5.38
N ALA A 298 29.02 4.10 5.43
CA ALA A 298 29.43 3.05 4.54
C ALA A 298 29.55 3.81 3.22
N THR A 299 30.79 4.11 2.82
CA THR A 299 31.15 3.92 1.43
C THR A 299 30.49 2.60 1.12
N VAL A 300 29.24 2.68 0.65
CA VAL A 300 28.72 1.80 -0.36
C VAL A 300 29.96 1.74 -1.23
N PRO A 301 30.70 0.61 -1.28
CA PRO A 301 31.49 0.39 -2.48
C PRO A 301 30.45 0.71 -3.53
N GLN A 302 30.64 1.81 -4.25
CA GLN A 302 29.73 2.20 -5.31
C GLN A 302 29.71 0.93 -6.14
N GLU A 303 28.73 0.07 -5.87
CA GLU A 303 28.43 -1.06 -6.69
C GLU A 303 28.05 -0.28 -7.91
N ASP A 304 29.00 -0.26 -8.85
CA ASP A 304 28.87 0.31 -10.16
C ASP A 304 27.63 -0.36 -10.69
N GLY A 305 26.50 0.29 -10.36
CA GLY A 305 25.22 -0.34 -10.43
C GLY A 305 25.05 -0.66 -11.89
N LEU A 306 24.35 -1.73 -12.18
CA LEU A 306 23.94 -1.99 -13.54
C LEU A 306 23.09 -0.83 -14.13
N ALA A 307 22.82 0.25 -13.39
CA ALA A 307 22.10 1.46 -13.81
C ALA A 307 22.78 2.24 -14.97
N PRO A 308 24.06 2.68 -14.92
CA PRO A 308 24.75 3.22 -16.10
C PRO A 308 24.84 2.22 -17.26
N TYR A 309 24.91 0.91 -16.98
CA TYR A 309 24.91 -0.13 -18.01
C TYR A 309 23.54 -0.35 -18.64
N ALA A 310 22.45 -0.20 -17.88
CA ALA A 310 21.08 -0.29 -18.37
C ALA A 310 20.72 0.92 -19.24
N ILE A 311 21.17 2.12 -18.85
CA ILE A 311 21.00 3.34 -19.65
C ILE A 311 21.83 3.25 -20.93
N SER A 312 23.10 2.80 -20.85
CA SER A 312 23.92 2.64 -22.06
C SER A 312 23.38 1.54 -22.99
N LEU A 313 22.88 0.43 -22.45
CA LEU A 313 22.21 -0.61 -23.23
C LEU A 313 20.94 -0.10 -23.92
N ALA A 314 20.10 0.66 -23.22
CA ALA A 314 18.89 1.25 -23.79
C ALA A 314 19.22 2.24 -24.93
N VAL A 315 20.26 3.06 -24.76
CA VAL A 315 20.73 3.98 -25.80
C VAL A 315 21.30 3.22 -27.01
N ILE A 316 22.07 2.15 -26.80
CA ILE A 316 22.59 1.30 -27.88
C ILE A 316 21.44 0.63 -28.65
N ILE A 317 20.42 0.13 -27.95
CA ILE A 317 19.23 -0.46 -28.57
C ILE A 317 18.48 0.60 -29.39
N ALA A 318 18.28 1.81 -28.86
CA ALA A 318 17.60 2.90 -29.57
C ALA A 318 18.37 3.34 -30.82
N ILE A 319 19.70 3.46 -30.73
CA ILE A 319 20.57 3.78 -31.88
C ILE A 319 20.52 2.64 -32.91
N GLY A 320 20.58 1.38 -32.46
CA GLY A 320 20.48 0.21 -33.33
C GLY A 320 19.16 0.16 -34.10
N LEU A 321 18.04 0.42 -33.43
CA LEU A 321 16.72 0.52 -34.06
C LEU A 321 16.65 1.69 -35.05
N GLY A 322 17.19 2.86 -34.69
CA GLY A 322 17.26 4.03 -35.56
C GLY A 322 18.07 3.78 -36.83
N VAL A 323 19.26 3.20 -36.71
CA VAL A 323 20.12 2.82 -37.85
C VAL A 323 19.44 1.75 -38.71
N MET A 324 18.72 0.81 -38.10
CA MET A 324 18.00 -0.23 -38.82
C MET A 324 16.84 0.35 -39.66
N VAL A 325 16.04 1.26 -39.09
CA VAL A 325 14.97 1.97 -39.81
C VAL A 325 15.54 2.84 -40.92
N TRP A 326 16.61 3.58 -40.64
CA TRP A 326 17.28 4.42 -41.63
C TRP A 326 17.83 3.59 -42.79
N ARG A 327 18.50 2.48 -42.51
CA ARG A 327 19.01 1.56 -43.53
C ARG A 327 17.87 0.94 -44.34
N PHE A 328 16.70 0.69 -43.72
CA PHE A 328 15.51 0.22 -44.43
C PHE A 328 14.99 1.26 -45.42
N ASN A 329 14.82 2.51 -44.99
CA ASN A 329 14.38 3.61 -45.86
C ASN A 329 15.36 3.91 -47.00
N VAL A 330 16.66 3.77 -46.76
CA VAL A 330 17.69 3.93 -47.80
C VAL A 330 17.73 2.74 -48.75
N SER A 331 17.48 1.52 -48.25
CA SER A 331 17.44 0.30 -49.07
C SER A 331 16.20 0.26 -49.97
N ASP A 332 15.06 0.77 -49.49
CA ASP A 332 13.80 0.76 -50.25
C ASP A 332 13.86 1.71 -51.46
N LYS A 333 14.59 2.83 -51.32
CA LYS A 333 14.89 3.73 -52.44
C LYS A 333 15.74 3.08 -53.53
N LYS A 334 16.44 1.97 -53.27
CA LYS A 334 17.20 1.22 -54.28
C LYS A 334 16.42 0.08 -54.95
N PHE A 335 15.25 -0.30 -54.42
CA PHE A 335 14.38 -1.31 -55.02
C PHE A 335 13.32 -0.71 -55.95
N GLY A 336 12.92 0.55 -55.74
CA GLY A 336 11.91 1.23 -56.55
C GLY A 336 12.29 1.63 -57.98
N HIS A 337 13.53 1.37 -58.44
CA HIS A 337 13.97 1.70 -59.81
C HIS A 337 14.41 0.50 -60.65
N LYS A 338 14.40 -0.74 -60.13
CA LYS A 338 14.83 -1.92 -60.91
C LYS A 338 13.74 -2.95 -61.19
N HIS A 339 12.58 -2.84 -60.55
CA HIS A 339 11.48 -3.79 -60.75
C HIS A 339 10.27 -3.19 -61.47
N VAL A 340 10.22 -1.86 -61.63
CA VAL A 340 9.11 -1.21 -62.33
C VAL A 340 9.30 -1.29 -63.84
N ASP A 341 10.56 -1.20 -64.33
CA ASP A 341 10.87 -1.24 -65.77
C ASP A 341 10.52 -2.57 -66.45
N HIS A 342 10.42 -3.68 -65.71
CA HIS A 342 10.11 -5.00 -66.28
C HIS A 342 8.59 -5.27 -66.39
N PHE A 343 7.74 -4.49 -65.71
CA PHE A 343 6.28 -4.64 -65.80
C PHE A 343 5.62 -3.59 -66.72
N THR A 344 6.32 -2.49 -67.04
CA THR A 344 5.84 -1.47 -67.99
C THR A 344 6.52 -1.52 -69.36
N SER A 345 7.50 -2.41 -69.58
CA SER A 345 7.99 -2.69 -70.94
C SER A 345 7.04 -3.67 -71.62
N ALA A 346 6.11 -3.12 -72.41
CA ALA A 346 5.28 -3.89 -73.33
C ALA A 346 6.18 -4.78 -74.19
N THR A 347 5.95 -6.09 -74.14
CA THR A 347 6.67 -7.06 -74.99
C THR A 347 6.32 -6.75 -76.45
N PRO A 348 7.29 -6.67 -77.38
CA PRO A 348 7.02 -6.31 -78.78
C PRO A 348 5.96 -7.18 -79.47
N THR A 349 5.80 -8.43 -79.02
CA THR A 349 4.75 -9.35 -79.48
C THR A 349 3.34 -8.96 -79.04
N ALA A 350 3.15 -8.39 -77.84
CA ALA A 350 1.84 -7.95 -77.36
C ALA A 350 1.33 -6.71 -78.11
N ILE A 351 2.25 -5.87 -78.62
CA ILE A 351 1.91 -4.72 -79.46
C ILE A 351 1.52 -5.17 -80.88
N GLN A 352 2.09 -6.27 -81.37
CA GLN A 352 1.81 -6.80 -82.71
C GLN A 352 0.47 -7.55 -82.76
N GLU A 353 0.09 -8.24 -81.69
CA GLU A 353 -1.25 -8.86 -81.55
C GLU A 353 -2.39 -7.83 -81.42
N LEU A 354 -2.07 -6.60 -80.98
CA LEU A 354 -3.04 -5.50 -80.92
C LEU A 354 -3.23 -4.76 -82.26
N GLN A 355 -2.34 -4.96 -83.24
CA GLN A 355 -2.47 -4.37 -84.59
C GLN A 355 -3.36 -5.19 -85.53
N ASP A 356 -3.50 -6.50 -85.27
CA ASP A 356 -4.33 -7.41 -86.07
C ASP A 356 -5.79 -7.50 -85.58
N LEU A 357 -6.14 -6.78 -84.50
CA LEU A 357 -7.53 -6.64 -84.06
C LEU A 357 -8.20 -5.54 -84.87
N GLU A 358 -9.16 -5.93 -85.72
CA GLU A 358 -10.01 -5.03 -86.48
C GLU A 358 -10.77 -4.11 -85.51
N THR A 359 -10.29 -2.87 -85.38
CA THR A 359 -10.91 -1.84 -84.56
C THR A 359 -12.12 -1.29 -85.31
N THR A 360 -13.32 -1.76 -84.97
CA THR A 360 -14.56 -1.10 -85.37
C THR A 360 -14.73 0.16 -84.54
N ASP A 361 -14.83 1.32 -85.20
CA ASP A 361 -15.10 2.59 -84.53
C ASP A 361 -16.49 2.52 -83.87
N PRO A 362 -16.61 2.80 -82.55
CA PRO A 362 -17.89 2.80 -81.86
C PRO A 362 -18.96 3.64 -82.56
N ASN A 363 -18.59 4.73 -83.25
CA ASN A 363 -19.53 5.58 -83.95
C ASN A 363 -20.18 4.91 -85.17
N ASP A 364 -19.46 4.01 -85.86
CA ASP A 364 -20.03 3.25 -86.98
C ASP A 364 -21.04 2.21 -86.50
N LEU A 365 -20.77 1.62 -85.33
CA LEU A 365 -21.69 0.70 -84.63
C LEU A 365 -22.99 1.41 -84.22
N PHE A 366 -22.88 2.64 -83.71
CA PHE A 366 -24.06 3.45 -83.37
C PHE A 366 -24.87 3.88 -84.60
N ARG A 367 -24.19 4.21 -85.71
CA ARG A 367 -24.88 4.51 -86.98
C ARG A 367 -25.63 3.31 -87.54
N GLN A 368 -25.02 2.13 -87.49
CA GLN A 368 -25.63 0.91 -87.99
C GLN A 368 -26.87 0.54 -87.16
N MET A 369 -26.82 0.73 -85.84
CA MET A 369 -27.98 0.54 -84.97
C MET A 369 -29.09 1.59 -85.20
N GLU A 370 -28.74 2.82 -85.56
CA GLU A 370 -29.72 3.87 -85.90
C GLU A 370 -30.42 3.57 -87.23
N GLU A 371 -29.67 3.10 -88.24
CA GLU A 371 -30.24 2.65 -89.53
C GLU A 371 -31.14 1.41 -89.35
N ASP A 372 -30.74 0.44 -88.53
CA ASP A 372 -31.56 -0.75 -88.24
C ASP A 372 -32.85 -0.39 -87.48
N ALA A 373 -32.78 0.59 -86.56
CA ALA A 373 -33.96 1.07 -85.82
C ALA A 373 -34.96 1.80 -86.73
N ILE A 374 -34.47 2.62 -87.66
CA ILE A 374 -35.31 3.32 -88.65
C ILE A 374 -35.97 2.32 -89.62
N THR A 375 -35.24 1.26 -90.01
CA THR A 375 -35.76 0.23 -90.92
C THR A 375 -36.84 -0.62 -90.22
N ALA A 376 -36.68 -0.90 -88.92
CA ALA A 376 -37.67 -1.63 -88.13
C ALA A 376 -38.95 -0.81 -87.84
N GLU A 377 -38.85 0.51 -87.73
CA GLU A 377 -40.04 1.38 -87.61
C GLU A 377 -40.85 1.43 -88.91
N LEU A 378 -40.18 1.47 -90.07
CA LEU A 378 -40.84 1.50 -91.39
C LEU A 378 -41.57 0.19 -91.75
N GLU A 379 -41.09 -0.97 -91.28
CA GLU A 379 -41.80 -2.25 -91.45
C GLU A 379 -43.01 -2.41 -90.52
N SER A 380 -43.13 -1.57 -89.48
CA SER A 380 -44.24 -1.62 -88.50
C SER A 380 -45.45 -0.74 -88.85
N GLU A 381 -45.33 0.17 -89.83
CA GLU A 381 -46.43 1.03 -90.30
C GLU A 381 -47.23 0.45 -91.49
N ASP A 382 -46.79 -0.68 -92.08
CA ASP A 382 -47.43 -1.32 -93.26
C ASP A 382 -48.10 -2.68 -92.93
N SER A 383 -48.45 -2.95 -91.66
CA SER A 383 -49.21 -4.15 -91.22
C SER A 383 -50.53 -3.83 -90.52
#